data_AF-A0A1U7UTX4-F1
#
_entry.id   AF-A0A1U7UTX4-F1
#
_cell.length_a   1.000
_cell.length_b   1.000
_cell.length_c   1.000
_cell.angle_alpha   90.00
_cell.angle_beta   90.00
_cell.angle_gamma   90.00
#
_symmetry.space_group_name_H-M   'P 1'
#
loop_
_entity.id
_entity.type
_entity.pdbx_description
1 polymer ?
#
loop_
_entity_poly.entity_id
_entity_poly.type
_entity_poly.pdbx_seq_one_letter_code
_entity_poly.pdbx_strand_id
1 'polypeptide(L)'
;MAWNTNLRWRLPLACLLLQVAMVVLFGVFARYDFEADAHWWAGKRHGNVSSDLENEFYYRYPSFQDVHVMVFVGFGFLMTFLQRYGFGAVGFNFLLAAFGIQWALLMQGWLHHLEDRHINLGVENLINADFCVASVCVAFGAVLGKVSPIQLLIMTLFQVTLFSVNEFILLDLLQVKDAGGSMTIHTFGAYFGLTVTRILYRRNLEQSKERQSSVYHSDLFAMIGTLFLWMYWPSFNSAISYHGDSQHRAVINTYCSLAACVLTSVAMSSALHKKGKLDMVHIQNATLAGGVAVGTAAELMLMPYGALIVGFICGLVSTLGFVYLTPFLESRLQIQDTCGIHNLHGLPGIIGGIVGAVTAACASPEAYGLEGLVHSFDFQGFKEGWTPRTQGKFQVYGLLVTLAMALMGGIVMGFILRLPFWGQAADENCFEDDIYWEIPEEKSTIYIHEDPTFKPSTSSVTSVPMASSMPVASLVP
;
A
#
# COMPACT_ATOMS: atom_id res chain seq x y z
N MET A 1 -14.55 29.58 8.31
CA MET A 1 -13.21 30.08 7.98
C MET A 1 -12.91 29.62 6.57
N ALA A 2 -12.53 30.51 5.65
CA ALA A 2 -12.09 30.09 4.33
C ALA A 2 -10.78 29.29 4.50
N TRP A 3 -10.81 28.03 4.09
CA TRP A 3 -9.63 27.17 4.10
C TRP A 3 -8.68 27.64 3.00
N ASN A 4 -7.52 28.18 3.36
CA ASN A 4 -6.51 28.52 2.36
C ASN A 4 -5.85 27.21 1.88
N THR A 5 -6.20 26.76 0.67
CA THR A 5 -5.63 25.58 0.02
C THR A 5 -4.41 25.89 -0.83
N ASN A 6 -4.00 27.16 -0.97
CA ASN A 6 -2.80 27.51 -1.72
C ASN A 6 -1.54 27.03 -0.98
N LEU A 7 -0.87 26.02 -1.55
CA LEU A 7 0.28 25.37 -0.93
C LEU A 7 1.64 25.90 -1.41
N ARG A 8 1.69 27.00 -2.19
CA ARG A 8 2.92 27.54 -2.82
C ARG A 8 4.13 27.65 -1.89
N TRP A 9 3.91 27.92 -0.61
CA TRP A 9 4.98 27.99 0.39
C TRP A 9 5.05 26.77 1.30
N ARG A 10 3.89 26.27 1.74
CA ARG A 10 3.81 25.23 2.77
C ARG A 10 4.26 23.85 2.26
N LEU A 11 3.88 23.48 1.04
CA LEU A 11 4.24 22.17 0.48
C LEU A 11 5.74 22.12 0.12
N PRO A 12 6.33 23.09 -0.61
CA PRO A 12 7.77 23.08 -0.84
C PRO A 12 8.58 23.10 0.45
N LEU A 13 8.16 23.88 1.46
CA LEU A 13 8.82 23.88 2.76
C LEU A 13 8.79 22.49 3.41
N ALA A 14 7.63 21.83 3.46
CA ALA A 14 7.50 20.50 4.03
C ALA A 14 8.40 19.48 3.30
N CYS A 15 8.34 19.44 1.97
CA CYS A 15 9.15 18.53 1.16
C CYS A 15 10.65 18.76 1.35
N LEU A 16 11.10 20.02 1.26
CA LEU A 16 12.53 20.36 1.36
C LEU A 16 13.07 20.11 2.77
N LEU A 17 12.29 20.44 3.82
CA LEU A 17 12.72 20.16 5.21
C LEU A 17 12.84 18.66 5.46
N LEU A 18 11.83 17.87 5.07
CA LEU A 18 11.88 16.42 5.24
C LEU A 18 13.04 15.81 4.43
N GLN A 19 13.24 16.24 3.18
CA GLN A 19 14.30 15.70 2.34
C GLN A 19 15.70 16.09 2.84
N VAL A 20 15.91 17.33 3.31
CA VAL A 20 17.18 17.74 3.93
C VAL A 20 17.44 16.91 5.19
N ALA A 21 16.42 16.67 6.02
CA ALA A 21 16.55 15.80 7.18
C ALA A 21 16.94 14.37 6.76
N MET A 22 16.34 13.81 5.71
CA MET A 22 16.70 12.49 5.19
C MET A 22 18.17 12.46 4.73
N VAL A 23 18.61 13.45 3.95
CA VAL A 23 20.01 13.52 3.50
C VAL A 23 20.99 13.55 4.68
N VAL A 24 20.71 14.36 5.70
CA VAL A 24 21.56 14.45 6.90
C VAL A 24 21.57 13.12 7.66
N LEU A 25 20.40 12.54 7.92
CA LEU A 25 20.28 11.30 8.68
C LEU A 25 20.91 10.10 7.95
N PHE A 26 20.74 9.99 6.63
CA PHE A 26 21.42 8.98 5.83
C PHE A 26 22.94 9.19 5.86
N GLY A 27 23.42 10.43 5.73
CA GLY A 27 24.85 10.73 5.83
C GLY A 27 25.45 10.29 7.17
N VAL A 28 24.71 10.50 8.27
CA VAL A 28 25.14 10.11 9.62
C VAL A 28 25.09 8.59 9.81
N PHE A 29 23.95 7.95 9.52
CA PHE A 29 23.66 6.58 9.94
C PHE A 29 23.77 5.53 8.84
N ALA A 30 23.39 5.82 7.60
CA ALA A 30 23.25 4.79 6.56
C ALA A 30 24.59 4.44 5.90
N ARG A 31 24.87 3.15 5.74
CA ARG A 31 26.01 2.61 4.99
C ARG A 31 25.53 1.52 4.04
N TYR A 32 26.35 1.17 3.06
CA TYR A 32 26.08 -0.01 2.25
C TYR A 32 26.28 -1.26 3.11
N ASP A 33 25.38 -2.22 2.95
CA ASP A 33 25.64 -3.57 3.43
C ASP A 33 26.94 -4.13 2.83
N PHE A 34 27.57 -5.07 3.52
CA PHE A 34 28.81 -5.70 3.10
C PHE A 34 28.73 -6.29 1.69
N GLU A 35 27.59 -6.84 1.29
CA GLU A 35 27.37 -7.41 -0.04
C GLU A 35 27.22 -6.35 -1.14
N ALA A 36 26.88 -5.11 -0.76
CA ALA A 36 26.81 -3.95 -1.64
C ALA A 36 28.10 -3.09 -1.63
N ASP A 37 28.99 -3.29 -0.64
CA ASP A 37 30.26 -2.59 -0.52
C ASP A 37 31.26 -3.01 -1.62
N ALA A 38 32.00 -2.07 -2.17
CA ALA A 38 33.03 -2.34 -3.20
C ALA A 38 34.16 -3.26 -2.71
N HIS A 39 34.36 -3.40 -1.40
CA HIS A 39 35.29 -4.37 -0.80
C HIS A 39 34.78 -5.81 -0.83
N TRP A 40 33.56 -6.07 -1.32
CA TRP A 40 32.96 -7.40 -1.48
C TRP A 40 33.91 -8.44 -2.08
N TRP A 41 34.78 -8.07 -3.04
CA TRP A 41 35.76 -8.98 -3.65
C TRP A 41 36.80 -9.54 -2.66
N ALA A 42 37.12 -8.79 -1.61
CA ALA A 42 37.94 -9.29 -0.51
C ALA A 42 37.11 -10.20 0.39
N GLY A 43 35.86 -9.81 0.69
CA GLY A 43 34.90 -10.59 1.45
C GLY A 43 34.63 -11.97 0.87
N LYS A 44 34.28 -12.02 -0.41
CA LYS A 44 34.05 -13.24 -1.19
C LYS A 44 35.19 -14.24 -1.05
N ARG A 45 36.44 -13.75 -1.10
CA ARG A 45 37.65 -14.57 -0.93
C ARG A 45 37.83 -15.09 0.51
N HIS A 46 37.50 -14.30 1.53
CA HIS A 46 37.61 -14.71 2.93
C HIS A 46 36.48 -15.63 3.39
N GLY A 47 35.26 -15.39 2.90
CA GLY A 47 34.05 -16.18 3.21
C GLY A 47 33.91 -17.47 2.42
N ASN A 48 34.87 -17.79 1.53
CA ASN A 48 34.84 -18.94 0.63
C ASN A 48 33.55 -19.00 -0.25
N VAL A 49 33.02 -17.82 -0.59
CA VAL A 49 31.82 -17.66 -1.43
C VAL A 49 32.21 -17.97 -2.87
N SER A 50 31.58 -19.01 -3.43
CA SER A 50 32.03 -19.63 -4.68
C SER A 50 31.35 -19.01 -5.91
N SER A 51 30.15 -18.45 -5.74
CA SER A 51 29.31 -17.93 -6.81
C SER A 51 28.79 -16.53 -6.48
N ASP A 52 28.62 -15.68 -7.50
CA ASP A 52 27.93 -14.40 -7.32
C ASP A 52 26.44 -14.60 -6.98
N LEU A 53 25.87 -15.76 -7.33
CA LEU A 53 24.49 -16.12 -6.98
C LEU A 53 24.24 -16.28 -5.48
N GLU A 54 25.31 -16.35 -4.67
CA GLU A 54 25.22 -16.37 -3.21
C GLU A 54 24.96 -14.97 -2.63
N ASN A 55 25.12 -13.90 -3.41
CA ASN A 55 24.74 -12.54 -3.01
C ASN A 55 23.21 -12.42 -2.96
N GLU A 56 22.71 -11.92 -1.83
CA GLU A 56 21.29 -11.81 -1.52
C GLU A 56 20.52 -11.03 -2.60
N PHE A 57 21.17 -10.10 -3.29
CA PHE A 57 20.60 -9.36 -4.41
C PHE A 57 19.95 -10.29 -5.44
N TYR A 58 20.65 -11.32 -5.91
CA TYR A 58 20.14 -12.17 -7.00
C TYR A 58 18.91 -12.98 -6.61
N TYR A 59 18.74 -13.23 -5.32
CA TYR A 59 17.63 -13.99 -4.80
C TYR A 59 16.45 -13.10 -4.40
N ARG A 60 16.69 -11.98 -3.70
CA ARG A 60 15.63 -11.12 -3.15
C ARG A 60 15.20 -9.98 -4.05
N TYR A 61 16.05 -9.52 -4.96
CA TYR A 61 15.73 -8.37 -5.81
C TYR A 61 14.44 -8.56 -6.64
N PRO A 62 14.14 -9.76 -7.20
CA PRO A 62 12.85 -9.98 -7.87
C PRO A 62 11.65 -9.77 -6.94
N SER A 63 11.70 -10.27 -5.71
CA SER A 63 10.64 -10.07 -4.71
C SER A 63 10.50 -8.59 -4.34
N PHE A 64 11.63 -7.88 -4.19
CA PHE A 64 11.62 -6.43 -4.01
C PHE A 64 10.88 -5.71 -5.15
N GLN A 65 11.21 -6.02 -6.41
CA GLN A 65 10.58 -5.38 -7.56
C GLN A 65 9.07 -5.56 -7.57
N ASP A 66 8.60 -6.78 -7.27
CA ASP A 66 7.18 -7.09 -7.21
C ASP A 66 6.46 -6.27 -6.11
N VAL A 67 7.02 -6.23 -4.89
CA VAL A 67 6.48 -5.43 -3.78
C VAL A 67 6.51 -3.93 -4.12
N HIS A 68 7.59 -3.45 -4.75
CA HIS A 68 7.73 -2.06 -5.17
C HIS A 68 6.65 -1.68 -6.20
N VAL A 69 6.37 -2.55 -7.17
CA VAL A 69 5.29 -2.33 -8.13
C VAL A 69 3.93 -2.31 -7.42
N MET A 70 3.70 -3.16 -6.42
CA MET A 70 2.46 -3.13 -5.63
C MET A 70 2.27 -1.79 -4.90
N VAL A 71 3.32 -1.22 -4.33
CA VAL A 71 3.26 0.08 -3.63
C VAL A 71 2.98 1.23 -4.60
N PHE A 72 3.75 1.34 -5.69
CA PHE A 72 3.70 2.53 -6.56
C PHE A 72 2.60 2.43 -7.64
N VAL A 73 2.43 1.26 -8.26
CA VAL A 73 1.42 1.04 -9.31
C VAL A 73 0.15 0.44 -8.71
N GLY A 74 0.28 -0.61 -7.90
CA GLY A 74 -0.85 -1.33 -7.32
C GLY A 74 -1.80 -0.42 -6.53
N PHE A 75 -1.35 0.09 -5.39
CA PHE A 75 -2.12 1.05 -4.59
C PHE A 75 -2.39 2.35 -5.35
N GLY A 76 -1.36 2.89 -6.02
CA GLY A 76 -1.46 4.16 -6.74
C GLY A 76 -2.61 4.18 -7.74
N PHE A 77 -2.70 3.18 -8.61
CA PHE A 77 -3.78 3.08 -9.59
C PHE A 77 -5.08 2.56 -8.98
N LEU A 78 -5.08 1.67 -8.00
CA LEU A 78 -6.32 1.20 -7.36
C LEU A 78 -7.17 2.37 -6.84
N MET A 79 -6.50 3.40 -6.29
CA MET A 79 -7.15 4.60 -5.75
C MET A 79 -7.63 5.59 -6.83
N THR A 80 -7.31 5.37 -8.11
CA THR A 80 -7.73 6.27 -9.22
C THR A 80 -9.18 6.05 -9.65
N PHE A 81 -9.95 5.19 -8.98
CA PHE A 81 -11.37 4.98 -9.28
C PHE A 81 -12.20 6.28 -9.15
N LEU A 82 -11.80 7.22 -8.29
CA LEU A 82 -12.45 8.52 -8.11
C LEU A 82 -12.33 9.36 -9.40
N GLN A 83 -13.48 9.68 -9.99
CA GLN A 83 -13.58 10.28 -11.33
C GLN A 83 -12.80 11.59 -11.54
N ARG A 84 -12.58 12.37 -10.47
CA ARG A 84 -11.90 13.69 -10.50
C ARG A 84 -10.77 13.80 -9.48
N TYR A 85 -10.24 12.65 -9.04
CA TYR A 85 -9.14 12.59 -8.08
C TYR A 85 -8.03 11.63 -8.52
N GLY A 86 -7.88 11.45 -9.84
CA GLY A 86 -6.88 10.55 -10.41
C GLY A 86 -5.46 11.03 -10.16
N PHE A 87 -5.19 12.34 -10.29
CA PHE A 87 -3.86 12.90 -10.06
C PHE A 87 -3.52 12.88 -8.57
N GLY A 88 -4.46 13.26 -7.71
CA GLY A 88 -4.32 13.18 -6.26
C GLY A 88 -4.10 11.75 -5.78
N ALA A 89 -4.81 10.77 -6.33
CA ALA A 89 -4.60 9.36 -5.99
C ALA A 89 -3.18 8.89 -6.32
N VAL A 90 -2.81 8.85 -7.61
CA VAL A 90 -1.51 8.28 -8.02
C VAL A 90 -0.34 9.19 -7.64
N GLY A 91 -0.49 10.51 -7.75
CA GLY A 91 0.56 11.49 -7.48
C GLY A 91 0.85 11.66 -5.99
N PHE A 92 -0.17 11.67 -5.12
CA PHE A 92 0.09 11.72 -3.68
C PHE A 92 0.53 10.36 -3.12
N ASN A 93 0.08 9.24 -3.70
CA ASN A 93 0.66 7.93 -3.40
C ASN A 93 2.16 7.92 -3.73
N PHE A 94 2.54 8.45 -4.90
CA PHE A 94 3.95 8.55 -5.27
C PHE A 94 4.75 9.41 -4.29
N LEU A 95 4.24 10.59 -3.93
CA LEU A 95 4.87 11.50 -2.97
C LEU A 95 5.05 10.85 -1.58
N LEU A 96 3.99 10.27 -1.02
CA LEU A 96 4.04 9.68 0.31
C LEU A 96 4.94 8.44 0.34
N ALA A 97 4.98 7.65 -0.74
CA ALA A 97 5.81 6.46 -0.82
C ALA A 97 7.29 6.80 -0.96
N ALA A 98 7.63 7.76 -1.84
CA ALA A 98 9.00 8.22 -2.04
C ALA A 98 9.62 8.80 -0.76
N PHE A 99 8.83 9.52 0.04
CA PHE A 99 9.26 9.96 1.36
C PHE A 99 9.29 8.80 2.37
N GLY A 100 8.23 8.00 2.40
CA GLY A 100 8.04 6.93 3.37
C GLY A 100 9.14 5.88 3.35
N ILE A 101 9.61 5.44 2.19
CA ILE A 101 10.66 4.42 2.09
C ILE A 101 11.98 4.91 2.70
N GLN A 102 12.34 6.19 2.49
CA GLN A 102 13.55 6.78 3.09
C GLN A 102 13.45 6.79 4.60
N TRP A 103 12.29 7.20 5.13
CA TRP A 103 12.08 7.26 6.57
C TRP A 103 11.97 5.87 7.21
N ALA A 104 11.37 4.90 6.51
CA ALA A 104 11.26 3.51 6.96
C ALA A 104 12.63 2.83 7.06
N LEU A 105 13.53 3.02 6.08
CA LEU A 105 14.90 2.51 6.14
C LEU A 105 15.65 2.99 7.40
N LEU A 106 15.43 4.24 7.82
CA LEU A 106 16.01 4.77 9.06
C LEU A 106 15.32 4.19 10.30
N MET A 107 13.98 4.22 10.36
CA MET A 107 13.22 3.78 11.53
C MET A 107 13.36 2.29 11.82
N GLN A 108 13.22 1.44 10.79
CA GLN A 108 13.45 0.00 10.92
C GLN A 108 14.94 -0.28 11.15
N GLY A 109 15.83 0.45 10.48
CA GLY A 109 17.27 0.34 10.69
C GLY A 109 17.69 0.58 12.14
N TRP A 110 17.16 1.61 12.80
CA TRP A 110 17.44 1.90 14.21
C TRP A 110 16.93 0.83 15.18
N LEU A 111 15.82 0.17 14.85
CA LEU A 111 15.19 -0.81 15.74
C LEU A 111 15.72 -2.24 15.55
N HIS A 112 16.06 -2.62 14.32
CA HIS A 112 16.40 -4.00 13.97
C HIS A 112 17.86 -4.21 13.53
N HIS A 113 18.52 -3.19 12.98
CA HIS A 113 19.77 -3.38 12.22
C HIS A 113 20.88 -2.37 12.56
N LEU A 114 20.90 -1.87 13.80
CA LEU A 114 21.90 -0.89 14.24
C LEU A 114 23.19 -1.59 14.68
N GLU A 115 24.20 -1.60 13.82
CA GLU A 115 25.52 -2.17 14.08
C GLU A 115 26.58 -1.06 14.14
N ASP A 116 27.35 -0.99 15.23
CA ASP A 116 28.41 0.01 15.40
C ASP A 116 28.00 1.48 15.10
N ARG A 117 26.74 1.80 15.40
CA ARG A 117 26.05 3.09 15.13
C ARG A 117 25.68 3.34 13.66
N HIS A 118 25.78 2.35 12.80
CA HIS A 118 25.41 2.43 11.40
C HIS A 118 24.24 1.50 11.08
N ILE A 119 23.48 1.87 10.05
CA ILE A 119 22.42 1.08 9.44
C ILE A 119 22.95 0.60 8.10
N ASN A 120 23.19 -0.70 7.97
CA ASN A 120 23.69 -1.31 6.75
C ASN A 120 22.51 -1.62 5.83
N LEU A 121 22.51 -1.03 4.63
CA LEU A 121 21.41 -1.12 3.68
C LEU A 121 21.70 -2.16 2.59
N GLY A 122 20.91 -3.23 2.61
CA GLY A 122 20.80 -4.27 1.59
C GLY A 122 19.37 -4.40 1.03
N VAL A 123 19.14 -5.39 0.17
CA VAL A 123 17.85 -5.57 -0.52
C VAL A 123 16.72 -5.94 0.45
N GLU A 124 17.01 -6.71 1.50
CA GLU A 124 16.03 -7.00 2.54
C GLU A 124 15.50 -5.72 3.22
N ASN A 125 16.37 -4.74 3.50
CA ASN A 125 15.94 -3.47 4.07
C ASN A 125 14.99 -2.71 3.14
N LEU A 126 15.23 -2.77 1.82
CA LEU A 126 14.35 -2.16 0.82
C LEU A 126 12.97 -2.83 0.80
N ILE A 127 12.92 -4.16 0.87
CA ILE A 127 11.64 -4.90 0.95
C ILE A 127 10.85 -4.48 2.18
N ASN A 128 11.50 -4.44 3.35
CA ASN A 128 10.85 -4.06 4.61
C ASN A 128 10.39 -2.60 4.62
N ALA A 129 11.14 -1.69 4.00
CA ALA A 129 10.74 -0.30 3.84
C ALA A 129 9.47 -0.16 2.99
N ASP A 130 9.38 -0.92 1.89
CA ASP A 130 8.18 -0.95 1.06
C ASP A 130 6.98 -1.59 1.78
N PHE A 131 7.17 -2.63 2.61
CA PHE A 131 6.11 -3.16 3.49
C PHE A 131 5.60 -2.13 4.49
N CYS A 132 6.50 -1.40 5.14
CA CYS A 132 6.14 -0.31 6.04
C CYS A 132 5.30 0.74 5.30
N VAL A 133 5.71 1.15 4.11
CA VAL A 133 4.99 2.12 3.29
C VAL A 133 3.65 1.59 2.78
N ALA A 134 3.54 0.29 2.49
CA ALA A 134 2.27 -0.34 2.12
C ALA A 134 1.21 -0.12 3.21
N SER A 135 1.58 -0.12 4.50
CA SER A 135 0.64 0.21 5.60
C SER A 135 0.13 1.66 5.51
N VAL A 136 0.95 2.60 5.03
CA VAL A 136 0.58 4.00 4.82
C VAL A 136 -0.32 4.13 3.59
N CYS A 137 -0.06 3.40 2.51
CA CYS A 137 -0.94 3.31 1.34
C CYS A 137 -2.33 2.78 1.74
N VAL A 138 -2.39 1.77 2.62
CA VAL A 138 -3.66 1.29 3.22
C VAL A 138 -4.36 2.43 3.96
N ALA A 139 -3.68 3.11 4.89
CA ALA A 139 -4.30 4.19 5.66
C ALA A 139 -4.75 5.38 4.78
N PHE A 140 -4.00 5.68 3.71
CA PHE A 140 -4.34 6.71 2.74
C PHE A 140 -5.72 6.44 2.11
N GLY A 141 -6.06 5.18 1.80
CA GLY A 141 -7.36 4.82 1.26
C GLY A 141 -8.57 5.24 2.13
N ALA A 142 -8.42 5.31 3.46
CA ALA A 142 -9.50 5.81 4.33
C ALA A 142 -9.68 7.33 4.23
N VAL A 143 -8.61 8.09 4.02
CA VAL A 143 -8.61 9.57 4.00
C VAL A 143 -8.53 10.16 2.60
N LEU A 144 -8.41 9.33 1.56
CA LEU A 144 -8.31 9.70 0.15
C LEU A 144 -9.39 10.72 -0.23
N GLY A 145 -8.98 11.77 -0.95
CA GLY A 145 -9.86 12.85 -1.41
C GLY A 145 -10.19 13.92 -0.37
N LYS A 146 -9.81 13.74 0.90
CA LYS A 146 -10.22 14.62 2.02
C LYS A 146 -9.05 15.32 2.70
N VAL A 147 -7.81 14.96 2.39
CA VAL A 147 -6.60 15.49 3.03
C VAL A 147 -5.66 16.12 2.01
N SER A 148 -4.84 17.08 2.45
CA SER A 148 -3.82 17.73 1.62
C SER A 148 -2.55 16.85 1.52
N PRO A 149 -1.68 17.06 0.51
CA PRO A 149 -0.40 16.37 0.44
C PRO A 149 0.50 16.63 1.66
N ILE A 150 0.35 17.78 2.33
CA ILE A 150 1.08 18.07 3.57
C ILE A 150 0.59 17.17 4.71
N GLN A 151 -0.74 17.02 4.86
CA GLN A 151 -1.30 16.11 5.86
C GLN A 151 -0.82 14.67 5.61
N LEU A 152 -0.70 14.26 4.35
CA LEU A 152 -0.18 12.94 4.00
C LEU A 152 1.29 12.78 4.40
N LEU A 153 2.18 13.75 4.10
CA LEU A 153 3.58 13.68 4.53
C LEU A 153 3.73 13.60 6.06
N ILE A 154 2.93 14.38 6.81
CA ILE A 154 2.94 14.30 8.28
C ILE A 154 2.39 12.93 8.73
N MET A 155 1.29 12.45 8.14
CA MET A 155 0.75 11.13 8.45
C MET A 155 1.79 10.03 8.21
N THR A 156 2.51 10.06 7.08
CA THR A 156 3.57 9.12 6.74
C THR A 156 4.69 9.13 7.78
N LEU A 157 5.17 10.31 8.19
CA LEU A 157 6.25 10.43 9.18
C LEU A 157 5.90 9.72 10.49
N PHE A 158 4.70 9.99 11.03
CA PHE A 158 4.25 9.40 12.28
C PHE A 158 3.84 7.94 12.14
N GLN A 159 3.14 7.58 11.06
CA GLN A 159 2.68 6.22 10.85
C GLN A 159 3.82 5.25 10.60
N VAL A 160 4.84 5.63 9.82
CA VAL A 160 6.06 4.81 9.64
C VAL A 160 6.75 4.60 10.98
N THR A 161 6.89 5.64 11.81
CA THR A 161 7.47 5.53 13.15
C THR A 161 6.71 4.51 14.01
N LEU A 162 5.38 4.60 14.03
CA LEU A 162 4.53 3.69 14.80
C LEU A 162 4.50 2.28 14.23
N PHE A 163 4.55 2.15 12.91
CA PHE A 163 4.67 0.86 12.22
C PHE A 163 5.94 0.16 12.69
N SER A 164 7.10 0.81 12.59
CA SER A 164 8.39 0.20 12.96
C SER A 164 8.44 -0.19 14.44
N VAL A 165 7.86 0.63 15.33
CA VAL A 165 7.74 0.26 16.76
C VAL A 165 6.80 -0.93 16.96
N ASN A 166 5.67 -0.97 16.27
CA ASN A 166 4.74 -2.10 16.35
C ASN A 166 5.36 -3.38 15.80
N GLU A 167 6.03 -3.30 14.65
CA GLU A 167 6.78 -4.39 14.03
C GLU A 167 7.84 -4.93 14.98
N PHE A 168 8.67 -4.07 15.57
CA PHE A 168 9.67 -4.45 16.57
C PHE A 168 9.05 -5.16 17.79
N ILE A 169 7.93 -4.65 18.32
CA ILE A 169 7.24 -5.31 19.43
C ILE A 169 6.75 -6.71 19.01
N LEU A 170 6.19 -6.85 17.81
CA LEU A 170 5.62 -8.11 17.35
C LEU A 170 6.72 -9.13 17.02
N LEU A 171 7.63 -8.78 16.13
CA LEU A 171 8.61 -9.71 15.55
C LEU A 171 9.76 -9.99 16.52
N ASP A 172 10.30 -8.97 17.18
CA ASP A 172 11.48 -9.13 18.05
C ASP A 172 11.10 -9.42 19.51
N LEU A 173 10.11 -8.73 20.08
CA LEU A 173 9.78 -8.90 21.51
C LEU A 173 8.78 -10.02 21.76
N LEU A 174 7.73 -10.12 20.95
CA LEU A 174 6.69 -11.15 21.06
C LEU A 174 6.98 -12.39 20.22
N GLN A 175 7.98 -12.36 19.33
CA GLN A 175 8.38 -13.49 18.49
C GLN A 175 7.21 -14.02 17.64
N VAL A 176 6.37 -13.10 17.17
CA VAL A 176 5.22 -13.33 16.28
C VAL A 176 5.72 -13.61 14.87
N LYS A 177 5.04 -14.50 14.15
CA LYS A 177 5.26 -14.75 12.72
C LYS A 177 4.18 -14.02 11.93
N ASP A 178 4.55 -13.15 11.00
CA ASP A 178 3.58 -12.43 10.16
C ASP A 178 4.18 -12.04 8.79
N ALA A 179 4.73 -13.02 8.06
CA ALA A 179 5.50 -12.77 6.84
C ALA A 179 4.80 -11.90 5.80
N GLY A 180 3.50 -12.08 5.57
CA GLY A 180 2.70 -11.25 4.66
C GLY A 180 1.97 -10.08 5.34
N GLY A 181 2.21 -9.82 6.61
CA GLY A 181 1.73 -8.61 7.30
C GLY A 181 0.22 -8.49 7.46
N SER A 182 -0.54 -9.58 7.69
CA SER A 182 -1.98 -9.45 7.98
C SER A 182 -2.22 -8.60 9.22
N MET A 183 -1.32 -8.67 10.21
CA MET A 183 -1.34 -7.84 11.40
C MET A 183 -0.53 -6.56 11.18
N THR A 184 0.78 -6.66 10.95
CA THR A 184 1.72 -5.51 10.94
C THR A 184 1.39 -4.50 9.86
N ILE A 185 0.92 -4.93 8.68
CA ILE A 185 0.63 -4.04 7.54
C ILE A 185 -0.86 -3.74 7.45
N HIS A 186 -1.68 -4.78 7.26
CA HIS A 186 -3.07 -4.61 6.86
C HIS A 186 -3.97 -4.22 8.04
N THR A 187 -3.93 -4.96 9.15
CA THR A 187 -4.69 -4.60 10.35
C THR A 187 -4.22 -3.25 10.88
N PHE A 188 -2.90 -3.06 11.04
CA PHE A 188 -2.34 -1.79 11.51
C PHE A 188 -2.78 -0.61 10.64
N GLY A 189 -2.49 -0.65 9.34
CA GLY A 189 -2.77 0.44 8.41
C GLY A 189 -4.26 0.74 8.31
N ALA A 190 -5.11 -0.29 8.30
CA ALA A 190 -6.56 -0.11 8.21
C ALA A 190 -7.11 0.58 9.45
N TYR A 191 -6.83 0.06 10.65
CA TYR A 191 -7.39 0.64 11.87
C TYR A 191 -6.74 1.98 12.23
N PHE A 192 -5.49 2.23 11.84
CA PHE A 192 -4.88 3.55 11.93
C PHE A 192 -5.62 4.55 11.03
N GLY A 193 -5.78 4.25 9.73
CA GLY A 193 -6.48 5.10 8.78
C GLY A 193 -7.94 5.35 9.13
N LEU A 194 -8.66 4.31 9.58
CA LEU A 194 -10.06 4.42 10.04
C LEU A 194 -10.20 5.31 11.27
N THR A 195 -9.23 5.26 12.19
CA THR A 195 -9.23 6.14 13.36
C THR A 195 -8.93 7.59 12.97
N VAL A 196 -7.96 7.80 12.07
CA VAL A 196 -7.66 9.14 11.54
C VAL A 196 -8.88 9.72 10.84
N THR A 197 -9.50 9.01 9.89
CA THR A 197 -10.68 9.51 9.16
C THR A 197 -11.87 9.76 10.09
N ARG A 198 -12.00 8.97 11.18
CA ARG A 198 -13.03 9.19 12.21
C ARG A 198 -12.82 10.49 12.99
N ILE A 199 -11.59 10.82 13.35
CA ILE A 199 -11.27 12.10 14.03
C ILE A 199 -11.43 13.28 13.06
N LEU A 200 -11.11 13.07 11.79
CA LEU A 200 -11.26 14.04 10.70
C LEU A 200 -12.68 14.06 10.08
N TYR A 201 -13.68 13.49 10.76
CA TYR A 201 -15.05 13.40 10.24
C TYR A 201 -15.56 14.74 9.71
N ARG A 202 -16.05 14.72 8.45
CA ARG A 202 -16.57 15.87 7.72
C ARG A 202 -18.09 15.85 7.69
N ARG A 203 -18.71 16.74 8.46
CA ARG A 203 -20.17 16.75 8.65
C ARG A 203 -20.93 17.02 7.35
N ASN A 204 -20.37 17.85 6.46
CA ASN A 204 -21.04 18.27 5.23
C ASN A 204 -20.44 17.59 3.99
N LEU A 205 -19.76 16.44 4.14
CA LEU A 205 -19.11 15.74 3.03
C LEU A 205 -20.08 15.37 1.89
N GLU A 206 -21.38 15.26 2.18
CA GLU A 206 -22.44 15.06 1.18
C GLU A 206 -22.37 16.11 0.04
N GLN A 207 -21.87 17.31 0.32
CA GLN A 207 -21.66 18.37 -0.67
C GLN A 207 -20.64 18.02 -1.76
N SER A 208 -19.82 16.98 -1.55
CA SER A 208 -18.86 16.46 -2.53
C SER A 208 -19.17 15.04 -3.00
N LYS A 209 -20.32 14.48 -2.62
CA LYS A 209 -20.65 13.07 -2.90
C LYS A 209 -20.81 12.77 -4.38
N GLU A 210 -21.22 13.77 -5.16
CA GLU A 210 -21.27 13.68 -6.62
C GLU A 210 -19.91 13.39 -7.25
N ARG A 211 -18.80 13.78 -6.60
CA ARG A 211 -17.42 13.46 -7.02
C ARG A 211 -16.87 12.20 -6.36
N GLN A 212 -17.49 11.72 -5.28
CA GLN A 212 -17.14 10.46 -4.61
C GLN A 212 -17.73 9.26 -5.35
N SER A 213 -17.43 9.16 -6.64
CA SER A 213 -17.90 8.08 -7.53
C SER A 213 -16.88 7.83 -8.63
N SER A 214 -17.08 6.76 -9.39
CA SER A 214 -16.28 6.43 -10.57
C SER A 214 -17.00 6.79 -11.88
N VAL A 215 -16.21 6.79 -12.95
CA VAL A 215 -16.65 6.79 -14.35
C VAL A 215 -15.94 5.63 -15.07
N TYR A 216 -16.44 5.25 -16.25
CA TYR A 216 -15.99 4.02 -16.93
C TYR A 216 -14.47 3.90 -17.05
N HIS A 217 -13.78 4.97 -17.47
CA HIS A 217 -12.33 4.93 -17.66
C HIS A 217 -11.56 4.97 -16.33
N SER A 218 -12.07 5.64 -15.29
CA SER A 218 -11.42 5.64 -13.97
C SER A 218 -11.47 4.25 -13.34
N ASP A 219 -12.54 3.50 -13.54
CA ASP A 219 -12.63 2.10 -13.12
C ASP A 219 -11.68 1.17 -13.88
N LEU A 220 -11.44 1.43 -15.17
CA LEU A 220 -10.43 0.70 -15.94
C LEU A 220 -9.01 0.98 -15.43
N PHE A 221 -8.71 2.24 -15.08
CA PHE A 221 -7.43 2.58 -14.44
C PHE A 221 -7.29 1.91 -13.06
N ALA A 222 -8.34 1.89 -12.25
CA ALA A 222 -8.33 1.20 -10.96
C ALA A 222 -8.11 -0.32 -11.08
N MET A 223 -8.58 -0.94 -12.16
CA MET A 223 -8.28 -2.34 -12.45
C MET A 223 -6.81 -2.60 -12.75
N ILE A 224 -6.04 -1.63 -13.25
CA ILE A 224 -4.58 -1.77 -13.39
C ILE A 224 -3.98 -2.02 -12.00
N GLY A 225 -4.32 -1.15 -11.04
CA GLY A 225 -3.87 -1.32 -9.66
C GLY A 225 -4.28 -2.66 -9.05
N THR A 226 -5.55 -3.04 -9.24
CA THR A 226 -6.08 -4.34 -8.79
C THR A 226 -5.28 -5.52 -9.33
N LEU A 227 -5.01 -5.56 -10.64
CA LEU A 227 -4.33 -6.69 -11.26
C LEU A 227 -2.86 -6.78 -10.85
N PHE A 228 -2.15 -5.65 -10.75
CA PHE A 228 -0.77 -5.64 -10.26
C PHE A 228 -0.67 -6.07 -8.79
N LEU A 229 -1.61 -5.64 -7.94
CA LEU A 229 -1.71 -6.15 -6.57
C LEU A 229 -1.96 -7.66 -6.56
N TRP A 230 -2.95 -8.12 -7.31
CA TRP A 230 -3.35 -9.53 -7.34
C TRP A 230 -2.22 -10.45 -7.83
N MET A 231 -1.54 -10.09 -8.92
CA MET A 231 -0.51 -10.92 -9.54
C MET A 231 0.77 -11.01 -8.70
N TYR A 232 1.13 -9.93 -7.99
CA TYR A 232 2.38 -9.86 -7.21
C TYR A 232 2.21 -10.15 -5.71
N TRP A 233 0.98 -10.31 -5.23
CA TRP A 233 0.72 -10.70 -3.83
C TRP A 233 1.44 -12.00 -3.39
N PRO A 234 1.59 -13.04 -4.23
CA PRO A 234 2.38 -14.22 -3.83
C PRO A 234 3.83 -13.87 -3.48
N SER A 235 4.46 -12.93 -4.19
CA SER A 235 5.78 -12.40 -3.86
C SER A 235 5.71 -11.60 -2.55
N PHE A 236 4.70 -10.74 -2.39
CA PHE A 236 4.48 -9.95 -1.17
C PHE A 236 4.41 -10.83 0.09
N ASN A 237 3.62 -11.91 0.07
CA ASN A 237 3.46 -12.78 1.24
C ASN A 237 4.64 -13.72 1.50
N SER A 238 5.67 -13.71 0.64
CA SER A 238 6.79 -14.67 0.70
C SER A 238 8.18 -14.02 0.70
N ALA A 239 8.27 -12.70 0.47
CA ALA A 239 9.54 -11.98 0.28
C ALA A 239 10.50 -12.05 1.49
N ILE A 240 9.94 -12.19 2.70
CA ILE A 240 10.71 -12.27 3.96
C ILE A 240 10.58 -13.63 4.67
N SER A 241 9.89 -14.59 4.06
CA SER A 241 9.88 -15.97 4.58
C SER A 241 11.26 -16.59 4.43
N TYR A 242 11.60 -17.52 5.34
CA TYR A 242 12.86 -18.25 5.26
C TYR A 242 12.99 -19.00 3.93
N HIS A 243 14.21 -18.96 3.40
CA HIS A 243 14.56 -19.46 2.07
C HIS A 243 14.13 -20.92 1.86
N GLY A 244 13.62 -21.21 0.66
CA GLY A 244 13.31 -22.58 0.24
C GLY A 244 11.86 -22.98 0.49
N ASP A 245 11.60 -23.73 1.57
CA ASP A 245 10.33 -24.44 1.74
C ASP A 245 9.16 -23.51 2.10
N SER A 246 9.37 -22.62 3.06
CA SER A 246 8.31 -21.76 3.61
C SER A 246 7.90 -20.67 2.63
N GLN A 247 8.89 -20.09 1.92
CA GLN A 247 8.66 -19.15 0.83
C GLN A 247 7.83 -19.78 -0.30
N HIS A 248 8.20 -20.97 -0.78
CA HIS A 248 7.45 -21.65 -1.85
C HIS A 248 6.01 -21.96 -1.43
N ARG A 249 5.83 -22.41 -0.18
CA ARG A 249 4.50 -22.64 0.40
C ARG A 249 3.67 -21.35 0.50
N ALA A 250 4.29 -20.24 0.88
CA ALA A 250 3.64 -18.93 0.96
C ALA A 250 3.12 -18.45 -0.41
N VAL A 251 3.91 -18.66 -1.47
CA VAL A 251 3.50 -18.37 -2.86
C VAL A 251 2.25 -19.19 -3.24
N ILE A 252 2.28 -20.51 -3.06
CA ILE A 252 1.18 -21.40 -3.44
C ILE A 252 -0.10 -21.08 -2.66
N ASN A 253 0.01 -20.94 -1.34
CA ASN A 253 -1.14 -20.64 -0.49
C ASN A 253 -1.77 -19.29 -0.86
N THR A 254 -0.95 -18.27 -1.13
CA THR A 254 -1.45 -16.94 -1.53
C THR A 254 -2.16 -17.00 -2.88
N TYR A 255 -1.56 -17.67 -3.86
CA TYR A 255 -2.16 -17.87 -5.18
C TYR A 255 -3.53 -18.57 -5.10
N CYS A 256 -3.62 -19.67 -4.35
CA CYS A 256 -4.87 -20.40 -4.17
C CYS A 256 -5.94 -19.55 -3.48
N SER A 257 -5.58 -18.86 -2.39
CA SER A 257 -6.52 -18.00 -1.63
C SER A 257 -7.08 -16.88 -2.51
N LEU A 258 -6.22 -16.19 -3.26
CA LEU A 258 -6.65 -15.15 -4.19
C LEU A 258 -7.58 -15.67 -5.28
N ALA A 259 -7.31 -16.84 -5.85
CA ALA A 259 -8.18 -17.45 -6.85
C ALA A 259 -9.58 -17.74 -6.29
N ALA A 260 -9.69 -18.31 -5.09
CA ALA A 260 -10.98 -18.55 -4.44
C ALA A 260 -11.71 -17.25 -4.07
N CYS A 261 -10.97 -16.22 -3.66
CA CYS A 261 -11.50 -14.91 -3.30
C CYS A 261 -12.15 -14.20 -4.48
N VAL A 262 -11.60 -14.33 -5.69
CA VAL A 262 -12.20 -13.78 -6.92
C VAL A 262 -13.57 -14.37 -7.18
N LEU A 263 -13.69 -15.71 -7.20
CA LEU A 263 -14.95 -16.38 -7.52
C LEU A 263 -16.06 -16.02 -6.52
N THR A 264 -15.73 -15.99 -5.24
CA THR A 264 -16.70 -15.67 -4.17
C THR A 264 -17.09 -14.20 -4.15
N SER A 265 -16.16 -13.28 -4.43
CA SER A 265 -16.47 -11.85 -4.55
C SER A 265 -17.39 -11.56 -5.74
N VAL A 266 -17.12 -12.18 -6.90
CA VAL A 266 -17.98 -12.06 -8.10
C VAL A 266 -19.37 -12.64 -7.83
N ALA A 267 -19.44 -13.85 -7.24
CA ALA A 267 -20.70 -14.49 -6.92
C ALA A 267 -21.54 -13.65 -5.94
N MET A 268 -20.92 -13.15 -4.87
CA MET A 268 -21.60 -12.32 -3.88
C MET A 268 -22.00 -10.96 -4.45
N SER A 269 -21.16 -10.32 -5.26
CA SER A 269 -21.50 -9.07 -5.93
C SER A 269 -22.76 -9.21 -6.80
N SER A 270 -22.85 -10.30 -7.57
CA SER A 270 -24.03 -10.58 -8.38
C SER A 270 -25.26 -10.88 -7.51
N ALA A 271 -25.11 -11.73 -6.49
CA ALA A 271 -26.21 -12.14 -5.62
C ALA A 271 -26.84 -10.97 -4.83
N LEU A 272 -26.04 -9.99 -4.41
CA LEU A 272 -26.52 -8.82 -3.67
C LEU A 272 -27.14 -7.76 -4.58
N HIS A 273 -26.87 -7.80 -5.89
CA HIS A 273 -27.46 -6.88 -6.85
C HIS A 273 -28.83 -7.39 -7.33
N LYS A 274 -29.89 -6.57 -7.25
CA LYS A 274 -31.28 -6.94 -7.61
C LYS A 274 -31.49 -7.53 -9.01
N LYS A 275 -30.55 -7.29 -9.93
CA LYS A 275 -30.56 -7.78 -11.33
C LYS A 275 -29.39 -8.72 -11.66
N GLY A 276 -28.63 -9.20 -10.69
CA GLY A 276 -27.46 -10.05 -10.94
C GLY A 276 -26.30 -9.36 -11.67
N LYS A 277 -26.16 -8.04 -11.52
CA LYS A 277 -25.06 -7.28 -12.14
C LYS A 277 -23.86 -7.22 -11.19
N LEU A 278 -22.67 -7.07 -11.75
CA LEU A 278 -21.44 -6.89 -10.99
C LEU A 278 -21.18 -5.40 -10.72
N ASP A 279 -20.55 -5.12 -9.58
CA ASP A 279 -20.09 -3.78 -9.20
C ASP A 279 -18.56 -3.74 -9.24
N MET A 280 -17.99 -2.76 -9.95
CA MET A 280 -16.54 -2.65 -10.12
C MET A 280 -15.80 -2.40 -8.81
N VAL A 281 -16.43 -1.76 -7.81
CA VAL A 281 -15.81 -1.57 -6.48
C VAL A 281 -15.53 -2.92 -5.83
N HIS A 282 -16.44 -3.89 -5.95
CA HIS A 282 -16.23 -5.24 -5.43
C HIS A 282 -15.14 -5.98 -6.20
N ILE A 283 -15.11 -5.85 -7.54
CA ILE A 283 -14.11 -6.54 -8.37
C ILE A 283 -12.71 -5.98 -8.15
N GLN A 284 -12.58 -4.66 -7.99
CA GLN A 284 -11.30 -3.99 -7.76
C GLN A 284 -10.72 -4.28 -6.36
N ASN A 285 -11.58 -4.44 -5.35
CA ASN A 285 -11.12 -4.51 -3.96
C ASN A 285 -11.34 -5.88 -3.33
N ALA A 286 -12.57 -6.41 -3.31
CA ALA A 286 -12.87 -7.63 -2.55
C ALA A 286 -12.13 -8.88 -3.07
N THR A 287 -11.77 -8.89 -4.35
CA THR A 287 -10.98 -9.96 -4.97
C THR A 287 -9.57 -10.10 -4.39
N LEU A 288 -9.07 -9.06 -3.71
CA LEU A 288 -7.74 -8.99 -3.10
C LEU A 288 -7.74 -9.47 -1.63
N ALA A 289 -8.91 -9.60 -1.00
CA ALA A 289 -9.03 -9.91 0.43
C ALA A 289 -8.43 -11.27 0.82
N GLY A 290 -8.39 -12.23 -0.12
CA GLY A 290 -7.74 -13.52 0.08
C GLY A 290 -6.24 -13.43 0.27
N GLY A 291 -5.57 -12.47 -0.39
CA GLY A 291 -4.13 -12.21 -0.21
C GLY A 291 -3.82 -11.64 1.17
N VAL A 292 -4.62 -10.67 1.62
CA VAL A 292 -4.54 -10.10 2.97
C VAL A 292 -4.74 -11.18 4.04
N ALA A 293 -5.77 -12.01 3.90
CA ALA A 293 -6.19 -12.94 4.95
C ALA A 293 -5.27 -14.16 5.12
N VAL A 294 -4.40 -14.44 4.16
CA VAL A 294 -3.38 -15.49 4.33
C VAL A 294 -2.02 -14.93 4.71
N GLY A 295 -1.80 -13.61 4.75
CA GLY A 295 -0.48 -13.02 5.01
C GLY A 295 0.28 -13.63 6.19
N THR A 296 -0.35 -13.79 7.36
CA THR A 296 0.27 -14.43 8.54
C THR A 296 0.50 -15.93 8.36
N ALA A 297 -0.42 -16.62 7.69
CA ALA A 297 -0.48 -18.08 7.67
C ALA A 297 0.05 -18.72 6.37
N ALA A 298 0.41 -17.91 5.37
CA ALA A 298 0.80 -18.37 4.04
C ALA A 298 2.05 -19.23 4.11
N GLU A 299 3.03 -18.82 4.91
CA GLU A 299 4.25 -19.60 5.15
C GLU A 299 4.05 -20.79 6.09
N LEU A 300 2.88 -20.93 6.72
CA LEU A 300 2.55 -22.05 7.61
C LEU A 300 1.83 -23.17 6.85
N MET A 301 1.71 -24.34 7.47
CA MET A 301 1.03 -25.51 6.90
C MET A 301 -0.50 -25.42 7.01
N LEU A 302 -1.10 -24.49 6.26
CA LEU A 302 -2.55 -24.44 6.02
C LEU A 302 -3.07 -25.62 5.19
N MET A 303 -2.18 -26.26 4.43
CA MET A 303 -2.49 -27.02 3.21
C MET A 303 -3.19 -26.17 2.14
N PRO A 304 -3.01 -26.45 0.83
CA PRO A 304 -3.62 -25.63 -0.22
C PRO A 304 -5.15 -25.51 -0.13
N TYR A 305 -5.84 -26.56 0.36
CA TYR A 305 -7.29 -26.49 0.57
C TYR A 305 -7.67 -25.52 1.70
N GLY A 306 -6.85 -25.38 2.74
CA GLY A 306 -7.06 -24.40 3.80
C GLY A 306 -6.97 -22.98 3.26
N ALA A 307 -6.00 -22.71 2.37
CA ALA A 307 -5.89 -21.43 1.69
C ALA A 307 -7.11 -21.12 0.81
N LEU A 308 -7.63 -22.11 0.06
CA LEU A 308 -8.89 -21.95 -0.69
C LEU A 308 -10.08 -21.59 0.21
N ILE A 309 -10.18 -22.20 1.40
CA ILE A 309 -11.25 -21.91 2.37
C ILE A 309 -11.12 -20.48 2.89
N VAL A 310 -9.92 -20.03 3.24
CA VAL A 310 -9.68 -18.66 3.73
C VAL A 310 -10.07 -17.64 2.64
N GLY A 311 -9.60 -17.84 1.41
CA GLY A 311 -9.95 -16.99 0.27
C GLY A 311 -11.45 -16.98 -0.02
N PHE A 312 -12.10 -18.14 0.01
CA PHE A 312 -13.56 -18.26 -0.15
C PHE A 312 -14.30 -17.41 0.90
N ILE A 313 -13.94 -17.54 2.18
CA ILE A 313 -14.61 -16.79 3.26
C ILE A 313 -14.37 -15.29 3.10
N CYS A 314 -13.14 -14.88 2.80
CA CYS A 314 -12.78 -13.46 2.76
C CYS A 314 -13.40 -12.72 1.56
N GLY A 315 -13.59 -13.38 0.42
CA GLY A 315 -14.32 -12.78 -0.70
C GLY A 315 -15.80 -12.49 -0.36
N LEU A 316 -16.44 -13.39 0.40
CA LEU A 316 -17.79 -13.16 0.92
C LEU A 316 -17.81 -12.01 1.94
N VAL A 317 -16.93 -12.06 2.95
CA VAL A 317 -16.86 -11.07 4.04
C VAL A 317 -16.56 -9.67 3.51
N SER A 318 -15.57 -9.53 2.64
CA SER A 318 -15.20 -8.24 2.05
C SER A 318 -16.36 -7.67 1.23
N THR A 319 -16.99 -8.46 0.37
CA THR A 319 -18.12 -7.99 -0.46
C THR A 319 -19.33 -7.58 0.39
N LEU A 320 -19.67 -8.37 1.42
CA LEU A 320 -20.71 -7.99 2.39
C LEU A 320 -20.32 -6.71 3.16
N GLY A 321 -19.03 -6.54 3.46
CA GLY A 321 -18.48 -5.34 4.07
C GLY A 321 -18.75 -4.09 3.23
N PHE A 322 -18.46 -4.13 1.93
CA PHE A 322 -18.75 -3.03 1.02
C PHE A 322 -20.24 -2.68 0.94
N VAL A 323 -21.11 -3.69 0.82
CA VAL A 323 -22.55 -3.47 0.63
C VAL A 323 -23.26 -3.01 1.90
N TYR A 324 -22.90 -3.58 3.06
CA TYR A 324 -23.66 -3.38 4.30
C TYR A 324 -22.88 -2.66 5.40
N LEU A 325 -21.59 -2.96 5.55
CA LEU A 325 -20.82 -2.47 6.68
C LEU A 325 -20.32 -1.05 6.45
N THR A 326 -19.75 -0.72 5.29
CA THR A 326 -19.31 0.65 4.98
C THR A 326 -20.43 1.67 5.17
N PRO A 327 -21.64 1.48 4.60
CA PRO A 327 -22.76 2.41 4.84
C PRO A 327 -23.20 2.49 6.31
N PHE A 328 -23.14 1.36 7.03
CA PHE A 328 -23.45 1.34 8.46
C PHE A 328 -22.43 2.14 9.28
N LEU A 329 -21.13 1.95 9.04
CA LEU A 329 -20.05 2.64 9.74
C LEU A 329 -20.09 4.15 9.47
N GLU A 330 -20.37 4.56 8.23
CA GLU A 330 -20.52 5.96 7.87
C GLU A 330 -21.73 6.59 8.59
N SER A 331 -22.91 5.99 8.47
CA SER A 331 -24.16 6.56 8.98
C SER A 331 -24.29 6.50 10.50
N ARG A 332 -23.77 5.45 11.15
CA ARG A 332 -23.97 5.21 12.59
C ARG A 332 -22.75 5.51 13.43
N LEU A 333 -21.54 5.34 12.89
CA LEU A 333 -20.29 5.55 13.63
C LEU A 333 -19.47 6.74 13.13
N GLN A 334 -19.94 7.44 12.09
CA GLN A 334 -19.26 8.61 11.50
C GLN A 334 -17.87 8.29 10.95
N ILE A 335 -17.70 7.09 10.37
CA ILE A 335 -16.45 6.65 9.75
C ILE A 335 -16.60 6.73 8.23
N GLN A 336 -15.97 7.73 7.62
CA GLN A 336 -15.99 7.96 6.18
C GLN A 336 -14.77 7.27 5.55
N ASP A 337 -14.91 6.03 5.10
CA ASP A 337 -13.84 5.21 4.51
C ASP A 337 -13.93 5.24 2.98
N THR A 338 -13.08 6.04 2.32
CA THR A 338 -13.21 6.32 0.87
C THR A 338 -13.02 5.08 0.01
N CYS A 339 -11.98 4.28 0.27
CA CYS A 339 -11.70 3.05 -0.49
C CYS A 339 -12.34 1.79 0.12
N GLY A 340 -13.05 1.90 1.25
CA GLY A 340 -13.53 0.73 1.98
C GLY A 340 -12.39 -0.14 2.50
N ILE A 341 -11.30 0.46 2.96
CA ILE A 341 -10.11 -0.25 3.45
C ILE A 341 -10.43 -1.17 4.63
N HIS A 342 -11.51 -0.89 5.38
CA HIS A 342 -11.97 -1.81 6.42
C HIS A 342 -12.36 -3.17 5.84
N ASN A 343 -12.95 -3.20 4.63
CA ASN A 343 -13.48 -4.41 4.02
C ASN A 343 -12.39 -5.26 3.36
N LEU A 344 -11.35 -4.62 2.83
CA LEU A 344 -10.21 -5.29 2.19
C LEU A 344 -9.07 -5.58 3.17
N HIS A 345 -8.65 -4.59 3.97
CA HIS A 345 -7.47 -4.71 4.82
C HIS A 345 -7.82 -4.97 6.29
N GLY A 346 -8.82 -4.30 6.84
CA GLY A 346 -9.18 -4.39 8.26
C GLY A 346 -9.74 -5.77 8.66
N LEU A 347 -10.93 -6.12 8.15
CA LEU A 347 -11.58 -7.40 8.47
C LEU A 347 -10.75 -8.60 7.99
N PRO A 348 -10.26 -8.65 6.73
CA PRO A 348 -9.42 -9.75 6.28
C PRO A 348 -8.08 -9.81 7.03
N GLY A 349 -7.53 -8.68 7.47
CA GLY A 349 -6.32 -8.64 8.31
C GLY A 349 -6.54 -9.27 9.69
N ILE A 350 -7.65 -8.96 10.36
CA ILE A 350 -8.05 -9.62 11.62
C ILE A 350 -8.26 -11.13 11.40
N ILE A 351 -8.96 -11.51 10.32
CA ILE A 351 -9.15 -12.92 9.97
C ILE A 351 -7.78 -13.59 9.77
N GLY A 352 -6.85 -12.95 9.07
CA GLY A 352 -5.50 -13.48 8.85
C GLY A 352 -4.70 -13.67 10.13
N GLY A 353 -4.74 -12.71 11.06
CA GLY A 353 -4.12 -12.87 12.38
C GLY A 353 -4.72 -14.03 13.19
N ILE A 354 -6.05 -14.21 13.14
CA ILE A 354 -6.73 -15.34 13.80
C ILE A 354 -6.37 -16.67 13.14
N VAL A 355 -6.39 -16.73 11.80
CA VAL A 355 -5.99 -17.92 11.03
C VAL A 355 -4.54 -18.27 11.35
N GLY A 356 -3.62 -17.31 11.34
CA GLY A 356 -2.22 -17.50 11.72
C GLY A 356 -2.06 -18.02 13.16
N ALA A 357 -2.82 -17.49 14.12
CA ALA A 357 -2.83 -17.99 15.49
C ALA A 357 -3.30 -19.45 15.60
N VAL A 358 -4.37 -19.80 14.89
CA VAL A 358 -4.92 -21.16 14.87
C VAL A 358 -3.96 -22.12 14.17
N THR A 359 -3.41 -21.75 13.02
CA THR A 359 -2.45 -22.58 12.27
C THR A 359 -1.17 -22.80 13.07
N ALA A 360 -0.67 -21.78 13.77
CA ALA A 360 0.45 -21.93 14.69
C ALA A 360 0.12 -22.86 15.87
N ALA A 361 -1.05 -22.69 16.49
CA ALA A 361 -1.50 -23.53 17.62
C ALA A 361 -1.69 -25.00 17.26
N CYS A 362 -2.08 -25.28 16.02
CA CYS A 362 -2.34 -26.61 15.48
C CYS A 362 -1.09 -27.24 14.80
N ALA A 363 0.04 -26.54 14.75
CA ALA A 363 1.26 -27.10 14.18
C ALA A 363 1.69 -28.36 14.95
N SER A 364 2.06 -29.41 14.21
CA SER A 364 2.39 -30.70 14.79
C SER A 364 3.59 -31.35 14.09
N PRO A 365 4.30 -32.28 14.77
CA PRO A 365 5.41 -33.01 14.16
C PRO A 365 4.99 -33.86 12.96
N GLU A 366 3.75 -34.34 12.91
CA GLU A 366 3.24 -35.13 11.77
C GLU A 366 3.10 -34.29 10.51
N ALA A 367 2.74 -33.01 10.64
CA ALA A 367 2.63 -32.10 9.51
C ALA A 367 4.02 -31.59 9.09
N TYR A 368 4.81 -31.07 10.02
CA TYR A 368 6.04 -30.34 9.71
C TYR A 368 7.32 -31.20 9.72
N GLY A 369 7.27 -32.40 10.31
CA GLY A 369 8.47 -33.06 10.81
C GLY A 369 9.04 -32.32 12.03
N LEU A 370 9.91 -32.99 12.80
CA LEU A 370 10.49 -32.37 14.01
C LEU A 370 11.38 -31.17 13.65
N GLU A 371 12.27 -31.34 12.66
CA GLU A 371 13.18 -30.29 12.21
C GLU A 371 12.43 -29.12 11.56
N GLY A 372 11.45 -29.41 10.70
CA GLY A 372 10.64 -28.37 10.05
C GLY A 372 9.79 -27.57 11.04
N LEU A 373 9.32 -28.20 12.13
CA LEU A 373 8.58 -27.50 13.18
C LEU A 373 9.49 -26.52 13.95
N VAL A 374 10.69 -26.98 14.31
CA VAL A 374 11.68 -26.13 15.00
C VAL A 374 12.12 -24.97 14.10
N HIS A 375 12.38 -25.24 12.82
CA HIS A 375 12.79 -24.23 11.84
C HIS A 375 11.68 -23.20 11.55
N SER A 376 10.43 -23.63 11.36
CA SER A 376 9.33 -22.73 11.01
C SER A 376 8.96 -21.75 12.12
N PHE A 377 9.15 -22.14 13.39
CA PHE A 377 8.74 -21.35 14.55
C PHE A 377 9.90 -20.86 15.42
N ASP A 378 11.14 -21.13 15.02
CA ASP A 378 12.36 -20.82 15.77
C ASP A 378 12.31 -21.31 17.22
N PHE A 379 11.91 -22.56 17.46
CA PHE A 379 11.85 -23.16 18.81
C PHE A 379 13.24 -23.53 19.35
N GLN A 380 14.12 -22.53 19.40
CA GLN A 380 15.48 -22.59 19.91
C GLN A 380 15.76 -21.34 20.76
N GLY A 381 16.85 -21.34 21.53
CA GLY A 381 17.26 -20.21 22.36
C GLY A 381 16.15 -19.77 23.32
N PHE A 382 15.71 -18.50 23.22
CA PHE A 382 14.63 -17.95 24.06
C PHE A 382 13.30 -18.71 23.95
N LYS A 383 13.06 -19.41 22.84
CA LYS A 383 11.84 -20.18 22.57
C LYS A 383 12.01 -21.70 22.78
N GLU A 384 13.12 -22.16 23.37
CA GLU A 384 13.39 -23.59 23.58
C GLU A 384 12.27 -24.31 24.38
N GLY A 385 11.63 -23.60 25.32
CA GLY A 385 10.49 -24.13 26.08
C GLY A 385 9.11 -23.88 25.48
N TRP A 386 9.02 -23.28 24.28
CA TRP A 386 7.74 -22.94 23.67
C TRP A 386 7.08 -24.16 23.03
N THR A 387 5.75 -24.08 22.92
CA THR A 387 4.94 -25.07 22.21
C THR A 387 4.18 -24.39 21.08
N PRO A 388 3.68 -25.13 20.08
CA PRO A 388 2.75 -24.60 19.07
C PRO A 388 1.60 -23.79 19.70
N ARG A 389 1.03 -24.29 20.80
CA ARG A 389 -0.03 -23.58 21.55
C ARG A 389 0.44 -22.27 22.17
N THR A 390 1.69 -22.21 22.65
CA THR A 390 2.28 -20.97 23.13
C THR A 390 2.43 -19.98 21.99
N GLN A 391 2.98 -20.42 20.84
CA GLN A 391 3.08 -19.56 19.66
C GLN A 391 1.72 -18.99 19.25
N GLY A 392 0.68 -19.83 19.17
CA GLY A 392 -0.67 -19.37 18.83
C GLY A 392 -1.22 -18.30 19.79
N LYS A 393 -0.92 -18.38 21.10
CA LYS A 393 -1.29 -17.31 22.04
C LYS A 393 -0.56 -16.00 21.77
N PHE A 394 0.73 -16.07 21.46
CA PHE A 394 1.53 -14.89 21.15
C PHE A 394 1.12 -14.23 19.82
N GLN A 395 0.66 -15.01 18.82
CA GLN A 395 0.03 -14.45 17.62
C GLN A 395 -1.20 -13.60 17.98
N VAL A 396 -2.06 -14.08 18.89
CA VAL A 396 -3.23 -13.31 19.37
C VAL A 396 -2.77 -12.05 20.12
N TYR A 397 -1.73 -12.13 20.95
CA TYR A 397 -1.18 -10.95 21.61
C TYR A 397 -0.65 -9.92 20.62
N GLY A 398 0.03 -10.37 19.55
CA GLY A 398 0.49 -9.51 18.46
C GLY A 398 -0.66 -8.76 17.78
N LEU A 399 -1.77 -9.46 17.49
CA LEU A 399 -2.97 -8.85 16.91
C LEU A 399 -3.57 -7.77 17.83
N LEU A 400 -3.67 -8.06 19.13
CA LEU A 400 -4.21 -7.11 20.12
C LEU A 400 -3.32 -5.88 20.30
N VAL A 401 -1.99 -6.07 20.34
CA VAL A 401 -1.02 -4.97 20.41
C VAL A 401 -1.11 -4.11 19.16
N THR A 402 -1.20 -4.73 17.98
CA THR A 402 -1.36 -4.02 16.71
C THR A 402 -2.59 -3.14 16.70
N LEU A 403 -3.75 -3.67 17.12
CA LEU A 403 -4.98 -2.89 17.22
C LEU A 403 -4.84 -1.73 18.20
N ALA A 404 -4.24 -1.97 19.37
CA ALA A 404 -4.01 -0.93 20.36
C ALA A 404 -3.12 0.20 19.82
N MET A 405 -2.00 -0.14 19.19
CA MET A 405 -1.07 0.81 18.57
C MET A 405 -1.74 1.61 17.44
N ALA A 406 -2.48 0.93 16.56
CA ALA A 406 -3.19 1.56 15.46
C ALA A 406 -4.25 2.55 15.94
N LEU A 407 -5.05 2.19 16.94
CA LEU A 407 -6.10 3.05 17.51
C LEU A 407 -5.48 4.24 18.26
N MET A 408 -4.52 4.01 19.16
CA MET A 408 -3.89 5.09 19.93
C MET A 408 -3.11 6.05 19.02
N GLY A 409 -2.33 5.51 18.09
CA GLY A 409 -1.59 6.28 17.10
C GLY A 409 -2.51 7.08 16.19
N GLY A 410 -3.58 6.46 15.68
CA GLY A 410 -4.55 7.11 14.82
C GLY A 410 -5.33 8.24 15.51
N ILE A 411 -5.60 8.12 16.82
CA ILE A 411 -6.21 9.20 17.62
C ILE A 411 -5.27 10.41 17.66
N VAL A 412 -4.01 10.20 18.06
CA VAL A 412 -3.01 11.28 18.16
C VAL A 412 -2.81 11.93 16.79
N MET A 413 -2.62 11.13 15.75
CA MET A 413 -2.42 11.63 14.39
C MET A 413 -3.66 12.38 13.89
N GLY A 414 -4.86 11.84 14.10
CA GLY A 414 -6.12 12.48 13.71
C GLY A 414 -6.25 13.89 14.30
N PHE A 415 -5.89 14.08 15.58
CA PHE A 415 -5.92 15.40 16.21
C PHE A 415 -4.87 16.37 15.62
N ILE A 416 -3.66 15.90 15.35
CA ILE A 416 -2.62 16.72 14.68
C ILE A 416 -3.10 17.15 13.29
N LEU A 417 -3.63 16.21 12.49
CA LEU A 417 -4.11 16.50 11.13
C LEU A 417 -5.37 17.37 11.11
N ARG A 418 -6.14 17.42 12.19
CA ARG A 418 -7.36 18.25 12.27
C ARG A 418 -7.05 19.75 12.37
N LEU A 419 -5.82 20.11 12.72
CA LEU A 419 -5.43 21.51 12.86
C LEU A 419 -5.58 22.28 11.53
N PRO A 420 -5.95 23.58 11.56
CA PRO A 420 -6.51 24.21 10.37
C PRO A 420 -5.49 24.80 9.38
N PHE A 421 -4.20 24.49 9.53
CA PHE A 421 -3.12 25.15 8.79
C PHE A 421 -2.45 24.27 7.71
N TRP A 422 -2.91 23.04 7.53
CA TRP A 422 -2.34 22.09 6.57
C TRP A 422 -2.85 22.29 5.13
N GLY A 423 -3.80 23.20 4.93
CA GLY A 423 -4.35 23.51 3.61
C GLY A 423 -5.28 22.44 3.07
N GLN A 424 -5.96 21.72 3.97
CA GLN A 424 -7.03 20.79 3.65
C GLN A 424 -8.18 21.48 2.90
N ALA A 425 -8.82 20.75 1.99
CA ALA A 425 -9.99 21.22 1.28
C ALA A 425 -11.20 21.41 2.21
N ALA A 426 -12.11 22.30 1.82
CA ALA A 426 -13.44 22.41 2.42
C ALA A 426 -14.29 21.16 2.12
N ASP A 427 -15.38 20.96 2.86
CA ASP A 427 -16.25 19.78 2.70
C ASP A 427 -16.89 19.74 1.31
N GLU A 428 -17.22 20.90 0.72
CA GLU A 428 -17.74 21.03 -0.65
C GLU A 428 -16.68 20.89 -1.76
N ASN A 429 -15.38 20.79 -1.42
CA ASN A 429 -14.27 20.73 -2.37
C ASN A 429 -13.44 19.43 -2.24
N CYS A 430 -14.00 18.38 -1.63
CA CYS A 430 -13.35 17.08 -1.55
C CYS A 430 -13.43 16.33 -2.88
N PHE A 431 -12.53 15.37 -3.08
CA PHE A 431 -12.45 14.50 -4.26
C PHE A 431 -12.25 15.26 -5.59
N GLU A 432 -11.51 16.37 -5.55
CA GLU A 432 -11.25 17.24 -6.71
C GLU A 432 -9.75 17.55 -6.84
N ASP A 433 -9.17 17.24 -8.00
CA ASP A 433 -7.75 17.47 -8.31
C ASP A 433 -7.42 18.96 -8.49
N ASP A 434 -8.35 19.76 -9.02
CA ASP A 434 -8.21 21.20 -9.30
C ASP A 434 -7.84 22.03 -8.05
N ILE A 435 -8.01 21.45 -6.85
CA ILE A 435 -7.61 22.09 -5.59
C ILE A 435 -6.09 22.17 -5.45
N TYR A 436 -5.33 21.19 -5.98
CA TYR A 436 -3.88 21.08 -5.79
C TYR A 436 -3.08 20.90 -7.08
N TRP A 437 -3.75 20.68 -8.21
CA TRP A 437 -3.13 20.39 -9.50
C TRP A 437 -3.55 21.43 -10.55
N GLU A 438 -2.63 21.72 -11.48
CA GLU A 438 -2.99 22.40 -12.72
C GLU A 438 -3.70 21.39 -13.63
N ILE A 439 -4.96 21.65 -13.96
CA ILE A 439 -5.77 20.74 -14.78
C ILE A 439 -5.57 21.06 -16.26
N PRO A 440 -5.34 20.05 -17.13
CA PRO A 440 -5.24 20.28 -18.57
C PRO A 440 -6.47 21.00 -19.11
N GLU A 441 -6.27 22.09 -19.85
CA GLU A 441 -7.37 22.81 -20.49
C GLU A 441 -8.16 21.87 -21.41
N GLU A 442 -9.45 21.68 -21.12
CA GLU A 442 -10.35 21.09 -22.09
C GLU A 442 -10.43 22.05 -23.27
N LYS A 443 -9.86 21.66 -24.43
CA LYS A 443 -10.20 22.31 -25.69
C LYS A 443 -11.67 22.02 -25.95
N SER A 444 -12.54 22.91 -25.50
CA SER A 444 -13.94 22.90 -25.89
C SER A 444 -13.99 23.12 -27.40
N THR A 445 -14.00 22.04 -28.17
CA THR A 445 -14.50 22.09 -29.55
C THR A 445 -15.99 22.37 -29.46
N ILE A 446 -16.33 23.64 -29.24
CA ILE A 446 -17.61 24.18 -29.65
C ILE A 446 -17.61 23.95 -31.16
N TYR A 447 -18.30 22.89 -31.59
CA TYR A 447 -18.69 22.75 -32.98
C TYR A 447 -19.58 23.94 -33.28
N ILE A 448 -18.98 25.02 -33.79
CA ILE A 448 -19.71 26.07 -34.47
C ILE A 448 -20.31 25.36 -35.69
N HIS A 449 -21.63 25.20 -35.69
CA HIS A 449 -22.36 24.76 -36.86
C HIS A 449 -22.10 25.83 -37.92
N GLU A 450 -21.19 25.58 -38.88
CA GLU A 450 -21.14 26.38 -40.09
C GLU A 450 -22.47 26.15 -40.81
N ASP A 451 -23.36 27.13 -40.73
CA ASP A 451 -24.55 27.19 -41.55
C ASP A 451 -24.10 27.33 -43.02
N PRO A 452 -24.37 26.35 -43.90
CA PRO A 452 -23.91 26.39 -45.29
C PRO A 452 -24.53 27.53 -46.11
N THR A 453 -25.42 28.34 -45.52
CA THR A 453 -26.13 29.42 -46.21
C THR A 453 -25.45 30.80 -46.12
N PHE A 454 -24.39 30.96 -45.33
CA PHE A 454 -23.67 32.23 -45.24
C PHE A 454 -22.51 32.33 -46.26
N LYS A 455 -22.76 33.00 -47.39
CA LYS A 455 -21.69 33.44 -48.31
C LYS A 455 -20.86 34.54 -47.64
N PRO A 456 -19.52 34.41 -47.55
CA PRO A 456 -18.66 35.51 -47.13
C PRO A 456 -18.64 36.59 -48.23
N SER A 457 -18.86 37.85 -47.84
CA SER A 457 -18.64 38.99 -48.72
C SER A 457 -17.13 39.15 -49.00
N THR A 458 -16.80 39.23 -50.28
CA THR A 458 -15.45 39.45 -50.80
C THR A 458 -14.85 40.73 -50.22
N SER A 459 -13.72 40.60 -49.52
CA SER A 459 -12.78 41.71 -49.35
C SER A 459 -11.38 41.27 -49.79
N SER A 460 -10.73 42.21 -50.47
CA SER A 460 -9.56 42.12 -51.32
C SER A 460 -8.32 41.49 -50.70
N VAL A 461 -7.76 40.51 -51.40
CA VAL A 461 -6.41 39.97 -51.23
C VAL A 461 -5.36 41.04 -51.54
N THR A 462 -4.38 41.21 -50.65
CA THR A 462 -3.05 41.73 -50.99
C THR A 462 -2.03 40.64 -50.76
N SER A 463 -1.27 40.32 -51.81
CA SER A 463 -0.31 39.24 -51.92
C SER A 463 1.06 39.63 -51.34
N VAL A 464 1.72 38.69 -50.66
CA VAL A 464 3.18 38.71 -50.43
C VAL A 464 3.73 37.31 -50.78
N PRO A 465 4.84 37.18 -51.52
CA PRO A 465 5.23 35.92 -52.15
C PRO A 465 6.12 35.05 -51.25
N MET A 466 5.91 33.72 -51.34
CA MET A 466 6.86 32.69 -50.91
C MET A 466 8.06 32.66 -51.86
N ALA A 467 9.27 32.69 -51.30
CA ALA A 467 10.50 32.30 -51.99
C ALA A 467 11.10 31.08 -51.29
N SER A 468 11.27 30.01 -52.06
CA SER A 468 11.95 28.78 -51.72
C SER A 468 13.45 28.89 -52.00
N SER A 469 14.28 28.19 -51.20
CA SER A 469 15.40 27.37 -51.69
C SER A 469 16.19 26.78 -50.52
N MET A 470 16.33 25.45 -50.53
CA MET A 470 17.39 24.73 -49.82
C MET A 470 18.73 24.93 -50.53
N PRO A 471 19.85 24.65 -49.83
CA PRO A 471 20.88 23.83 -50.46
C PRO A 471 21.42 22.70 -49.56
N VAL A 472 21.85 21.63 -50.23
CA VAL A 472 22.53 20.43 -49.72
C VAL A 472 24.04 20.52 -50.05
N ALA A 473 24.86 19.79 -49.27
CA ALA A 473 26.30 19.43 -49.45
C ALA A 473 27.33 20.43 -48.87
N SER A 474 28.48 20.07 -48.28
CA SER A 474 29.26 18.81 -48.17
C SER A 474 30.33 18.89 -47.05
N LEU A 475 30.66 17.73 -46.48
CA LEU A 475 31.91 17.21 -45.88
C LEU A 475 33.15 18.14 -45.62
N VAL A 476 33.63 18.10 -44.35
CA VAL A 476 35.00 17.74 -43.84
C VAL A 476 36.19 18.67 -44.22
N PRO A 477 37.09 19.04 -43.28
CA PRO A 477 38.10 18.16 -42.65
C PRO A 477 37.81 17.71 -41.22
#